data_AF-A0A2W4X6Y3-F1
#
_entry.id   AF-A0A2W4X6Y3-F1
#
_cell.length_a   1.000
_cell.length_b   1.000
_cell.length_c   1.000
_cell.angle_alpha   90.00
_cell.angle_beta   90.00
_cell.angle_gamma   90.00
#
_symmetry.space_group_name_H-M   'P 1'
#
loop_
_entity.id
_entity.type
_entity.pdbx_description
1 polymer ?
#
loop_
_entity_poly.entity_id
_entity_poly.type
_entity_poly.pdbx_seq_one_letter_code
_entity_poly.pdbx_strand_id
1 'polypeptide(L)'
;MEWGVNEWVAVGSAALALASLVLNWLVVRRQTELQYETLRTEMDSAVIAWAHEAIDSVAGASTLARGRGVMYPADEFRRLAHETSQKLSAIADRGRLFFPNEEHDRHGQDKEAAFQGFRPPILDSIVFACGRLDRMAAEGGPDTESAEFLTKCRRLLVSEAQNAIDPRRRKQMLNRLAVGRLDDKTSAFKVAADLGEAMEALYPGYLLQRRDAAWIAAREEMGRRRR
;
A
#
# COMPACT_ATOMS: atom_id res chain seq x y z
N MET A 1 40.54 17.00 57.61
CA MET A 1 40.98 16.56 56.27
C MET A 1 40.75 17.72 55.34
N GLU A 2 41.78 18.53 55.11
CA GLU A 2 41.74 19.55 54.06
C GLU A 2 42.10 18.86 52.74
N TRP A 3 41.18 18.88 51.79
CA TRP A 3 41.43 18.31 50.47
C TRP A 3 42.42 19.18 49.70
N GLY A 4 43.42 18.55 49.11
CA GLY A 4 44.35 19.19 48.20
C GLY A 4 43.67 19.54 46.87
N VAL A 5 44.19 20.56 46.18
CA VAL A 5 43.68 21.01 44.86
C VAL A 5 43.57 19.85 43.87
N ASN A 6 44.49 18.88 43.91
CA ASN A 6 44.48 17.71 43.03
C ASN A 6 43.26 16.78 43.26
N GLU A 7 42.80 16.63 44.50
CA GLU A 7 41.65 15.77 44.83
C GLU A 7 40.35 16.41 44.31
N TRP A 8 40.23 17.74 44.40
CA TRP A 8 39.14 18.49 43.81
C TRP A 8 39.11 18.40 42.28
N VAL A 9 40.27 18.48 41.63
CA VAL A 9 40.39 18.31 40.16
C VAL A 9 39.98 16.89 39.75
N ALA A 10 40.39 15.87 40.52
CA ALA A 10 40.04 14.48 40.24
C ALA A 10 38.54 14.24 40.36
N VAL A 11 37.89 14.73 41.43
CA VAL A 11 36.44 14.59 41.62
C VAL A 11 35.66 15.37 40.56
N GLY A 12 36.08 16.59 40.22
CA GLY A 12 35.46 17.38 39.16
C GLY A 12 35.53 16.68 37.79
N SER A 13 36.68 16.08 37.50
CA SER A 13 36.90 15.33 36.24
C SER A 13 36.09 14.03 36.19
N ALA A 14 35.99 13.31 37.30
CA ALA A 14 35.16 12.09 37.40
C ALA A 14 33.66 12.41 37.24
N ALA A 15 33.19 13.50 37.85
CA ALA A 15 31.81 13.96 37.69
C ALA A 15 31.51 14.37 36.24
N LEU A 16 32.43 15.09 35.60
CA LEU A 16 32.31 15.47 34.19
C LEU A 16 32.25 14.24 33.28
N ALA A 17 33.13 13.25 33.50
CA ALA A 17 33.15 12.02 32.73
C ALA A 17 31.85 11.22 32.86
N LEU A 18 31.28 11.13 34.08
CA LEU A 18 29.98 10.47 34.30
C LEU A 18 28.83 11.22 33.62
N ALA A 19 28.81 12.55 33.69
CA ALA A 19 27.82 13.36 33.00
C ALA A 19 27.92 13.18 31.46
N SER A 20 29.15 13.17 30.92
CA SER A 20 29.41 12.90 29.51
C SER A 20 28.97 11.49 29.10
N LEU A 21 29.20 10.47 29.93
CA LEU A 21 28.76 9.11 29.68
C LEU A 21 27.22 9.02 29.60
N VAL A 22 26.51 9.62 30.57
CA VAL A 22 25.04 9.61 30.61
C VAL A 22 24.45 10.36 29.41
N LEU A 23 25.01 11.51 29.06
CA LEU A 23 24.59 12.27 27.88
C LEU A 23 24.81 11.47 26.59
N ASN A 24 25.99 10.87 26.41
CA ASN A 24 26.26 10.02 25.24
C ASN A 24 25.30 8.83 25.19
N TRP A 25 25.02 8.19 26.33
CA TRP A 25 24.10 7.06 26.37
C TRP A 25 22.67 7.47 25.96
N LEU A 26 22.18 8.61 26.43
CA LEU A 26 20.87 9.15 26.04
C LEU A 26 20.82 9.52 24.56
N VAL A 27 21.88 10.13 24.04
CA VAL A 27 22.00 10.50 22.61
C VAL A 27 22.02 9.24 21.74
N VAL A 28 22.86 8.26 22.06
CA VAL A 28 22.96 6.99 21.33
C VAL A 28 21.62 6.27 21.33
N ARG A 29 20.95 6.16 22.49
CA ARG A 29 19.63 5.51 22.57
C ARG A 29 18.60 6.18 21.66
N ARG A 30 18.54 7.52 21.66
CA ARG A 30 17.67 8.28 20.74
C ARG A 30 18.06 8.10 19.28
N GLN A 31 19.35 8.10 18.96
CA GLN A 31 19.82 7.89 17.59
C GLN A 31 19.45 6.49 17.08
N THR A 32 19.59 5.46 17.91
CA THR A 32 19.20 4.10 17.56
C THR A 32 17.69 3.99 17.32
N GLU A 33 16.87 4.63 18.17
CA GLU A 33 15.41 4.68 17.98
C GLU A 33 15.03 5.37 16.66
N LEU A 34 15.63 6.54 16.36
CA LEU A 34 15.43 7.26 15.11
C LEU A 34 15.87 6.44 13.89
N GLN A 35 16.99 5.72 13.97
CA GLN A 35 17.47 4.84 12.88
C GLN A 35 16.47 3.72 12.58
N TYR A 36 15.91 3.08 13.60
CA TYR A 36 14.86 2.07 13.40
C TYR A 36 13.60 2.67 12.78
N GLU A 37 13.18 3.86 13.21
CA GLU A 37 12.03 4.54 12.61
C GLU A 37 12.27 4.93 11.14
N THR A 38 13.48 5.38 10.80
CA THR A 38 13.89 5.70 9.44
C THR A 38 13.86 4.46 8.56
N LEU A 39 14.53 3.37 8.98
CA LEU A 39 14.55 2.10 8.23
C LEU A 39 13.13 1.56 8.00
N ARG A 40 12.28 1.61 9.02
CA ARG A 40 10.88 1.21 8.89
C ARG A 40 10.13 2.08 7.88
N THR A 41 10.32 3.40 7.92
CA THR A 41 9.66 4.33 7.00
C THR A 41 10.13 4.13 5.55
N GLU A 42 11.41 3.81 5.35
CA GLU A 42 11.97 3.46 4.04
C GLU A 42 11.36 2.15 3.52
N MET A 43 11.27 1.11 4.36
CA MET A 43 10.59 -0.14 4.01
C MET A 43 9.12 0.09 3.65
N ASP A 44 8.38 0.83 4.47
CA ASP A 44 6.96 1.16 4.19
C ASP A 44 6.82 1.90 2.85
N SER A 45 7.74 2.84 2.57
CA SER A 45 7.75 3.59 1.30
C SER A 45 8.03 2.69 0.09
N ALA A 46 8.94 1.72 0.22
CA ALA A 46 9.23 0.74 -0.82
C ALA A 46 8.01 -0.17 -1.09
N VAL A 47 7.32 -0.61 -0.04
CA VAL A 47 6.08 -1.40 -0.15
C VAL A 47 4.97 -0.59 -0.83
N ILE A 48 4.80 0.69 -0.49
CA ILE A 48 3.83 1.58 -1.14
C ILE A 48 4.15 1.74 -2.63
N ALA A 49 5.42 1.99 -2.97
CA ALA A 49 5.84 2.17 -4.36
C ALA A 49 5.58 0.91 -5.19
N TRP A 50 5.92 -0.27 -4.64
CA TRP A 50 5.60 -1.55 -5.25
C TRP A 50 4.09 -1.74 -5.44
N ALA A 51 3.30 -1.43 -4.41
CA ALA A 51 1.84 -1.58 -4.47
C ALA A 51 1.22 -0.69 -5.56
N HIS A 52 1.70 0.55 -5.73
CA HIS A 52 1.27 1.42 -6.82
C HIS A 52 1.57 0.79 -8.20
N GLU A 53 2.80 0.33 -8.43
CA GLU A 53 3.19 -0.31 -9.69
C GLU A 53 2.33 -1.55 -9.99
N ALA A 54 2.05 -2.36 -8.97
CA ALA A 54 1.20 -3.54 -9.08
C ALA A 54 -0.25 -3.18 -9.43
N ILE A 55 -0.83 -2.18 -8.75
CA ILE A 55 -2.21 -1.72 -9.00
C ILE A 55 -2.35 -1.22 -10.44
N ASP A 56 -1.40 -0.42 -10.91
CA ASP A 56 -1.40 0.13 -12.26
C ASP A 56 -1.26 -0.96 -13.32
N SER A 57 -0.42 -1.97 -13.06
CA SER A 57 -0.22 -3.08 -14.01
C SER A 57 -1.46 -3.98 -14.10
N VAL A 58 -2.13 -4.28 -12.99
CA VAL A 58 -3.41 -5.03 -13.01
C VAL A 58 -4.54 -4.21 -13.64
N ALA A 59 -4.53 -2.88 -13.43
CA ALA A 59 -5.46 -1.98 -14.11
C ALA A 59 -5.22 -2.00 -15.64
N GLY A 60 -3.96 -1.96 -16.08
CA GLY A 60 -3.58 -2.09 -17.48
C GLY A 60 -4.07 -3.40 -18.11
N ALA A 61 -3.90 -4.53 -17.42
CA ALA A 61 -4.47 -5.81 -17.85
C ALA A 61 -6.00 -5.74 -18.01
N SER A 62 -6.70 -5.09 -17.09
CA SER A 62 -8.16 -4.89 -17.18
C SER A 62 -8.55 -4.06 -18.40
N THR A 63 -7.75 -3.04 -18.74
CA THR A 63 -7.96 -2.20 -19.93
C THR A 63 -7.77 -3.00 -21.20
N LEU A 64 -6.73 -3.84 -21.28
CA LEU A 64 -6.51 -4.73 -22.42
C LEU A 64 -7.72 -5.65 -22.64
N ALA A 65 -8.24 -6.26 -21.57
CA ALA A 65 -9.42 -7.12 -21.66
C ALA A 65 -10.66 -6.39 -22.20
N ARG A 66 -10.92 -5.16 -21.73
CA ARG A 66 -12.04 -4.32 -22.20
C ARG A 66 -11.85 -3.81 -23.62
N GLY A 67 -10.63 -3.51 -24.01
CA GLY A 67 -10.31 -2.95 -25.32
C GLY A 67 -10.09 -3.99 -26.41
N ARG A 68 -10.04 -5.28 -26.06
CA ARG A 68 -9.76 -6.38 -27.00
C ARG A 68 -10.72 -6.35 -28.19
N GLY A 69 -10.17 -6.40 -29.41
CA GLY A 69 -10.94 -6.44 -30.66
C GLY A 69 -11.67 -5.15 -31.02
N VAL A 70 -11.58 -4.10 -30.20
CA VAL A 70 -12.19 -2.78 -30.47
C VAL A 70 -11.11 -1.70 -30.50
N MET A 71 -10.38 -1.56 -29.39
CA MET A 71 -9.27 -0.61 -29.25
C MET A 71 -7.94 -1.23 -29.65
N TYR A 72 -7.80 -2.55 -29.47
CA TYR A 72 -6.58 -3.30 -29.77
C TYR A 72 -6.88 -4.37 -30.83
N PRO A 73 -6.35 -4.22 -32.06
CA PRO A 73 -6.31 -5.31 -33.04
C PRO A 73 -5.60 -6.55 -32.48
N ALA A 74 -5.88 -7.73 -33.03
CA ALA A 74 -5.41 -9.00 -32.46
C ALA A 74 -3.89 -9.09 -32.25
N ASP A 75 -3.09 -8.60 -33.21
CA ASP A 75 -1.62 -8.62 -33.12
C ASP A 75 -1.10 -7.67 -32.03
N GLU A 76 -1.68 -6.47 -31.96
CA GLU A 76 -1.33 -5.50 -30.92
C GLU A 76 -1.74 -5.99 -29.53
N PHE A 77 -2.95 -6.54 -29.40
CA PHE A 77 -3.43 -7.14 -28.18
C PHE A 77 -2.48 -8.26 -27.71
N ARG A 78 -2.10 -9.16 -28.61
CA ARG A 78 -1.19 -10.28 -28.28
C ARG A 78 0.14 -9.78 -27.74
N ARG A 79 0.73 -8.77 -28.38
CA ARG A 79 1.98 -8.15 -27.93
C ARG A 79 1.82 -7.51 -26.55
N LEU A 80 0.82 -6.63 -26.39
CA LEU A 80 0.59 -5.91 -25.13
C LEU A 80 0.21 -6.84 -23.97
N ALA A 81 -0.58 -7.88 -24.24
CA ALA A 81 -0.96 -8.89 -23.25
C ALA A 81 0.27 -9.66 -22.77
N HIS A 82 1.15 -10.08 -23.69
CA HIS A 82 2.40 -10.74 -23.33
C HIS A 82 3.32 -9.82 -22.51
N GLU A 83 3.56 -8.60 -22.97
CA GLU A 83 4.39 -7.61 -22.25
C GLU A 83 3.84 -7.33 -20.84
N THR A 84 2.53 -7.12 -20.72
CA THR A 84 1.86 -6.85 -19.44
C THR A 84 1.91 -8.05 -18.52
N SER A 85 1.76 -9.27 -19.06
CA SER A 85 1.86 -10.50 -18.27
C SER A 85 3.27 -10.72 -17.72
N GLN A 86 4.30 -10.55 -18.55
CA GLN A 86 5.69 -10.64 -18.09
C GLN A 86 5.99 -9.59 -17.01
N LYS A 87 5.47 -8.37 -17.17
CA LYS A 87 5.57 -7.33 -16.14
C LYS A 87 4.87 -7.73 -14.84
N LEU A 88 3.66 -8.27 -14.91
CA LEU A 88 2.93 -8.75 -13.72
C LEU A 88 3.68 -9.89 -13.01
N SER A 89 4.27 -10.82 -13.77
CA SER A 89 5.11 -11.88 -13.20
C SER A 89 6.30 -11.28 -12.44
N ALA A 90 7.04 -10.36 -13.06
CA ALA A 90 8.18 -9.71 -12.43
C ALA A 90 7.78 -8.90 -11.18
N ILE A 91 6.63 -8.22 -11.19
CA ILE A 91 6.10 -7.50 -10.02
C ILE A 91 5.76 -8.47 -8.89
N ALA A 92 5.18 -9.64 -9.20
CA ALA A 92 4.89 -10.65 -8.19
C ALA A 92 6.18 -11.16 -7.53
N ASP A 93 7.25 -11.37 -8.30
CA ASP A 93 8.55 -11.79 -7.77
C ASP A 93 9.21 -10.71 -6.93
N ARG A 94 9.17 -9.44 -7.35
CA ARG A 94 9.59 -8.30 -6.52
C ARG A 94 8.82 -8.23 -5.21
N GLY A 95 7.52 -8.53 -5.26
CA GLY A 95 6.65 -8.54 -4.09
C GLY A 95 7.08 -9.55 -3.01
N ARG A 96 7.71 -10.67 -3.40
CA ARG A 96 8.22 -11.68 -2.47
C ARG A 96 9.30 -11.15 -1.52
N LEU A 97 9.99 -10.07 -1.90
CA LEU A 97 10.97 -9.40 -1.03
C LEU A 97 10.31 -8.74 0.19
N PHE A 98 9.04 -8.36 0.07
CA PHE A 98 8.27 -7.71 1.13
C PHE A 98 7.28 -8.67 1.79
N PHE A 99 6.78 -9.65 1.04
CA PHE A 99 5.74 -10.60 1.43
C PHE A 99 6.26 -12.03 1.27
N PRO A 100 7.06 -12.53 2.23
CA PRO A 100 7.53 -13.91 2.19
C PRO A 100 6.35 -14.88 2.26
N ASN A 101 6.55 -16.06 1.69
CA ASN A 101 5.57 -17.14 1.78
C ASN A 101 5.42 -17.63 3.23
N GLU A 102 4.22 -18.06 3.58
CA GLU A 102 3.91 -18.68 4.87
C GLU A 102 4.31 -20.17 4.88
N GLU A 103 4.62 -20.72 6.05
CA GLU A 103 4.99 -22.14 6.23
C GLU A 103 6.14 -22.64 5.30
N HIS A 104 7.20 -21.83 5.15
CA HIS A 104 8.33 -22.15 4.26
C HIS A 104 9.03 -23.49 4.55
N ASP A 105 8.95 -24.02 5.79
CA ASP A 105 9.58 -25.27 6.20
C ASP A 105 8.79 -26.55 5.85
N ARG A 106 7.57 -26.43 5.31
CA ARG A 106 6.65 -27.57 5.15
C ARG A 106 6.24 -27.86 3.71
N HIS A 107 6.21 -26.85 2.86
CA HIS A 107 5.64 -26.98 1.51
C HIS A 107 6.63 -26.53 0.42
N GLY A 108 6.71 -27.28 -0.68
CA GLY A 108 7.53 -26.92 -1.84
C GLY A 108 9.04 -26.96 -1.60
N GLN A 109 9.53 -27.91 -0.80
CA GLN A 109 10.96 -28.05 -0.44
C GLN A 109 11.89 -28.31 -1.64
N ASP A 110 11.31 -28.72 -2.78
CA ASP A 110 11.97 -28.90 -4.07
C ASP A 110 12.18 -27.58 -4.84
N LYS A 111 11.60 -26.47 -4.37
CA LYS A 111 11.70 -25.14 -4.99
C LYS A 111 12.79 -24.29 -4.35
N GLU A 112 13.17 -23.22 -5.05
CA GLU A 112 14.07 -22.20 -4.51
C GLU A 112 13.48 -21.54 -3.26
N ALA A 113 14.34 -21.14 -2.31
CA ALA A 113 13.93 -20.66 -0.98
C ALA A 113 12.81 -19.61 -0.98
N ALA A 114 12.84 -18.64 -1.91
CA ALA A 114 11.82 -17.59 -2.02
C ALA A 114 10.44 -18.08 -2.54
N PHE A 115 10.35 -19.33 -2.99
CA PHE A 115 9.16 -19.96 -3.58
C PHE A 115 8.64 -21.15 -2.75
N GLN A 116 9.32 -21.50 -1.65
CA GLN A 116 8.85 -22.51 -0.68
C GLN A 116 7.71 -21.94 0.16
N GLY A 117 6.78 -22.77 0.61
CA GLY A 117 5.61 -22.35 1.40
C GLY A 117 4.38 -21.96 0.57
N PHE A 118 3.44 -21.26 1.21
CA PHE A 118 2.21 -20.75 0.63
C PHE A 118 2.33 -19.26 0.31
N ARG A 119 1.93 -18.90 -0.92
CA ARG A 119 1.97 -17.52 -1.37
C ARG A 119 0.90 -16.71 -0.64
N PRO A 120 1.21 -15.50 -0.12
CA PRO A 120 0.20 -14.67 0.52
C PRO A 120 -0.81 -14.12 -0.51
N PRO A 121 -2.07 -13.86 -0.10
CA PRO A 121 -3.15 -13.42 -0.99
C PRO A 121 -2.84 -12.16 -1.81
N ILE A 122 -2.02 -11.25 -1.25
CA ILE A 122 -1.57 -10.04 -1.94
C ILE A 122 -0.83 -10.37 -3.24
N LEU A 123 0.03 -11.39 -3.24
CA LEU A 123 0.78 -11.81 -4.41
C LEU A 123 -0.05 -12.73 -5.32
N ASP A 124 -0.96 -13.53 -4.76
CA ASP A 124 -1.91 -14.33 -5.55
C ASP A 124 -2.75 -13.46 -6.47
N SER A 125 -3.19 -12.29 -5.99
CA SER A 125 -3.96 -11.34 -6.79
C SER A 125 -3.27 -10.96 -8.12
N ILE A 126 -1.94 -10.80 -8.09
CA ILE A 126 -1.11 -10.42 -9.24
C ILE A 126 -0.88 -11.63 -10.14
N VAL A 127 -0.63 -12.79 -9.56
CA VAL A 127 -0.39 -14.06 -10.27
C VAL A 127 -1.64 -14.52 -11.00
N PHE A 128 -2.80 -14.38 -10.38
CA PHE A 128 -4.08 -14.66 -11.01
C PHE A 128 -4.35 -13.69 -12.15
N ALA A 129 -3.99 -12.40 -12.00
CA ALA A 129 -4.11 -11.44 -13.09
C ALA A 129 -3.21 -11.79 -14.28
N CYS A 130 -1.93 -12.10 -14.01
CA CYS A 130 -0.97 -12.60 -15.00
C CYS A 130 -1.52 -13.86 -15.71
N GLY A 131 -1.92 -14.87 -14.94
CA GLY A 131 -2.43 -16.13 -15.46
C GLY A 131 -3.73 -15.99 -16.26
N ARG A 132 -4.62 -15.06 -15.87
CA ARG A 132 -5.84 -14.78 -16.64
C ARG A 132 -5.47 -14.11 -17.97
N LEU A 133 -4.61 -13.10 -17.94
CA LEU A 133 -4.20 -12.37 -19.15
C LEU A 133 -3.49 -13.27 -20.17
N ASP A 134 -2.57 -14.14 -19.73
CA ASP A 134 -1.86 -15.09 -20.58
C ASP A 134 -2.77 -16.07 -21.33
N ARG A 135 -3.95 -16.35 -20.76
CA ARG A 135 -4.91 -17.32 -21.31
C ARG A 135 -5.96 -16.67 -22.19
N MET A 136 -5.94 -15.35 -22.34
CA MET A 136 -6.91 -14.65 -23.19
C MET A 136 -6.59 -14.90 -24.66
N ALA A 137 -7.60 -15.30 -25.44
CA ALA A 137 -7.47 -15.37 -26.89
C ALA A 137 -7.27 -13.96 -27.47
N ALA A 138 -6.40 -13.82 -28.46
CA ALA A 138 -6.18 -12.54 -29.14
C ALA A 138 -7.34 -12.12 -30.03
N GLU A 139 -8.10 -13.10 -30.54
CA GLU A 139 -9.24 -12.90 -31.43
C GLU A 139 -10.56 -12.81 -30.65
N GLY A 140 -11.51 -12.05 -31.20
CA GLY A 140 -12.81 -11.79 -30.58
C GLY A 140 -12.95 -10.36 -30.06
N GLY A 141 -14.09 -10.06 -29.44
CA GLY A 141 -14.41 -8.73 -28.93
C GLY A 141 -14.00 -8.49 -27.47
N PRO A 142 -14.49 -7.42 -26.85
CA PRO A 142 -14.23 -7.11 -25.46
C PRO A 142 -14.56 -8.29 -24.55
N ASP A 143 -13.64 -8.63 -23.65
CA ASP A 143 -13.82 -9.73 -22.70
C ASP A 143 -14.19 -9.16 -21.32
N THR A 144 -15.50 -8.97 -21.13
CA THR A 144 -16.07 -8.41 -19.90
C THR A 144 -15.80 -9.32 -18.69
N GLU A 145 -15.84 -10.65 -18.87
CA GLU A 145 -15.60 -11.60 -17.78
C GLU A 145 -14.15 -11.47 -17.27
N SER A 146 -13.18 -11.47 -18.19
CA SER A 146 -11.77 -11.25 -17.85
C SER A 146 -11.56 -9.89 -17.18
N ALA A 147 -12.19 -8.83 -17.71
CA ALA A 147 -12.08 -7.49 -17.14
C ALA A 147 -12.65 -7.39 -15.70
N GLU A 148 -13.76 -8.07 -15.42
CA GLU A 148 -14.33 -8.15 -14.08
C GLU A 148 -13.47 -8.97 -13.12
N PHE A 149 -12.94 -10.10 -13.59
CA PHE A 149 -11.99 -10.91 -12.83
C PHE A 149 -10.74 -10.10 -12.44
N LEU A 150 -10.13 -9.41 -13.41
CA LEU A 150 -8.97 -8.54 -13.17
C LEU A 150 -9.29 -7.38 -12.23
N THR A 151 -10.52 -6.86 -12.29
CA THR A 151 -11.02 -5.87 -11.32
C THR A 151 -11.10 -6.45 -9.90
N LYS A 152 -11.53 -7.71 -9.75
CA LYS A 152 -11.54 -8.41 -8.45
C LYS A 152 -10.12 -8.62 -7.92
N CYS A 153 -9.18 -9.06 -8.77
CA CYS A 153 -7.75 -9.15 -8.44
C CYS A 153 -7.22 -7.82 -7.91
N ARG A 154 -7.47 -6.71 -8.62
CA ARG A 154 -7.04 -5.36 -8.18
C ARG A 154 -7.65 -4.96 -6.84
N ARG A 155 -8.92 -5.28 -6.59
CA ARG A 155 -9.57 -4.99 -5.30
C ARG A 155 -8.91 -5.77 -4.16
N LEU A 156 -8.65 -7.06 -4.36
CA LEU A 156 -7.93 -7.89 -3.40
C LEU A 156 -6.52 -7.32 -3.11
N LEU A 157 -5.77 -6.98 -4.16
CA LEU A 157 -4.45 -6.34 -4.04
C LEU A 157 -4.50 -5.09 -3.17
N VAL A 158 -5.44 -4.18 -3.44
CA VAL A 158 -5.60 -2.93 -2.67
C VAL A 158 -5.96 -3.22 -1.22
N SER A 159 -6.88 -4.16 -0.98
CA SER A 159 -7.28 -4.55 0.38
C SER A 159 -6.10 -5.10 1.19
N GLU A 160 -5.32 -5.99 0.60
CA GLU A 160 -4.16 -6.59 1.29
C GLU A 160 -3.01 -5.59 1.47
N ALA A 161 -2.75 -4.74 0.48
CA ALA A 161 -1.77 -3.66 0.61
C ALA A 161 -2.14 -2.69 1.74
N GLN A 162 -3.44 -2.36 1.88
CA GLN A 162 -3.92 -1.53 2.98
C GLN A 162 -3.72 -2.20 4.35
N ASN A 163 -3.89 -3.51 4.43
CA ASN A 163 -3.64 -4.27 5.66
C ASN A 163 -2.15 -4.29 6.02
N ALA A 164 -1.27 -4.38 5.02
CA ALA A 164 0.18 -4.47 5.20
C ALA A 164 0.85 -3.17 5.68
N ILE A 165 0.42 -1.99 5.19
CA ILE A 165 1.10 -0.69 5.39
C ILE A 165 0.77 -0.02 6.77
N ASP A 166 0.20 -0.76 7.73
CA ASP A 166 -0.18 -0.32 9.08
C ASP A 166 -1.30 0.77 9.15
N PRO A 167 -2.55 0.37 9.52
CA PRO A 167 -3.67 1.29 9.71
C PRO A 167 -3.46 2.36 10.79
N ARG A 168 -2.59 2.12 11.80
CA ARG A 168 -2.50 2.95 13.01
C ARG A 168 -1.66 4.21 12.78
N ARG A 169 -0.55 4.09 12.06
CA ARG A 169 0.31 5.22 11.68
C ARG A 169 -0.37 6.10 10.64
N ARG A 170 -1.09 5.49 9.66
CA ARG A 170 -1.93 6.22 8.70
C ARG A 170 -3.08 6.94 9.39
N LYS A 171 -3.71 6.37 10.43
CA LYS A 171 -4.75 7.06 11.22
C LYS A 171 -4.19 8.28 11.95
N GLN A 172 -2.99 8.20 12.54
CA GLN A 172 -2.34 9.34 13.19
C GLN A 172 -1.89 10.42 12.19
N MET A 173 -1.37 10.02 11.02
CA MET A 173 -0.94 10.94 9.97
C MET A 173 -2.13 11.59 9.24
N LEU A 174 -3.20 10.83 8.99
CA LEU A 174 -4.48 11.35 8.50
C LEU A 174 -5.14 12.27 9.53
N ASN A 175 -5.03 12.00 10.83
CA ASN A 175 -5.53 12.93 11.86
C ASN A 175 -4.77 14.26 11.81
N ARG A 176 -3.45 14.26 11.61
CA ARG A 176 -2.66 15.50 11.41
C ARG A 176 -3.00 16.22 10.10
N LEU A 177 -3.21 15.49 9.00
CA LEU A 177 -3.63 16.07 7.72
C LEU A 177 -5.11 16.51 7.71
N ALA A 178 -5.96 15.87 8.51
CA ALA A 178 -7.35 16.26 8.70
C ALA A 178 -7.47 17.57 9.50
N VAL A 179 -6.50 17.89 10.35
CA VAL A 179 -6.39 19.24 10.95
C VAL A 179 -6.16 20.30 9.87
N GLY A 180 -5.34 20.04 8.85
CA GLY A 180 -5.15 20.95 7.71
C GLY A 180 -6.32 20.99 6.71
N ARG A 181 -7.10 19.91 6.58
CA ARG A 181 -8.31 19.87 5.72
C ARG A 181 -9.57 20.49 6.37
N LEU A 182 -9.51 20.86 7.65
CA LEU A 182 -10.59 21.62 8.30
C LEU A 182 -10.67 23.07 7.80
N ASP A 183 -9.59 23.56 7.17
CA ASP A 183 -9.54 24.89 6.57
C ASP A 183 -10.17 24.93 5.16
N ASP A 184 -10.51 23.76 4.58
CA ASP A 184 -11.25 23.70 3.33
C ASP A 184 -12.72 24.08 3.56
N LYS A 185 -13.18 25.11 2.86
CA LYS A 185 -14.58 25.60 2.93
C LYS A 185 -15.62 24.55 2.48
N THR A 186 -15.19 23.44 1.85
CA THR A 186 -16.08 22.40 1.32
C THR A 186 -15.62 21.01 1.77
N SER A 187 -16.48 20.30 2.50
CA SER A 187 -16.26 18.92 2.94
C SER A 187 -16.02 17.99 1.75
N ALA A 188 -14.98 17.14 1.81
CA ALA A 188 -14.70 16.14 0.77
C ALA A 188 -15.87 15.15 0.57
N PHE A 189 -16.69 14.93 1.61
CA PHE A 189 -17.91 14.13 1.50
C PHE A 189 -18.98 14.81 0.65
N LYS A 190 -19.05 16.15 0.68
CA LYS A 190 -19.96 16.93 -0.16
C LYS A 190 -19.54 16.86 -1.63
N VAL A 191 -18.26 17.02 -1.93
CA VAL A 191 -17.74 16.86 -3.31
C VAL A 191 -17.98 15.44 -3.83
N ALA A 192 -17.77 14.41 -3.00
CA ALA A 192 -18.05 13.02 -3.36
C ALA A 192 -19.54 12.71 -3.50
N ALA A 193 -20.41 13.43 -2.79
CA ALA A 193 -21.85 13.37 -2.95
C ALA A 193 -22.28 14.01 -4.27
N ASP A 194 -21.83 15.24 -4.56
CA ASP A 194 -22.15 15.97 -5.79
C ASP A 194 -21.72 15.17 -7.04
N LEU A 195 -20.51 14.61 -7.04
CA LEU A 195 -20.04 13.74 -8.13
C LEU A 195 -20.84 12.42 -8.22
N GLY A 196 -21.27 11.89 -7.08
CA GLY A 196 -22.09 10.68 -7.05
C GLY A 196 -23.47 10.91 -7.65
N GLU A 197 -24.14 12.00 -7.26
CA GLU A 197 -25.45 12.40 -7.80
C GLU A 197 -25.35 12.77 -9.28
N ALA A 198 -24.27 13.42 -9.72
CA ALA A 198 -24.01 13.66 -11.14
C ALA A 198 -23.89 12.35 -11.93
N MET A 199 -23.22 11.34 -11.37
CA MET A 199 -23.13 10.00 -11.99
C MET A 199 -24.48 9.28 -12.00
N GLU A 200 -25.28 9.39 -10.93
CA GLU A 200 -26.62 8.80 -10.87
C GLU A 200 -27.58 9.44 -11.87
N ALA A 201 -27.49 10.76 -12.07
CA ALA A 201 -28.27 11.48 -13.07
C ALA A 201 -27.92 11.05 -14.50
N LEU A 202 -26.65 10.76 -14.76
CA LEU A 202 -26.19 10.24 -16.06
C LEU A 202 -26.51 8.76 -16.25
N TYR A 203 -26.46 7.98 -15.16
CA TYR A 203 -26.62 6.52 -15.16
C TYR A 203 -27.52 6.09 -13.99
N PRO A 204 -28.85 6.08 -14.17
CA PRO A 204 -29.78 5.68 -13.12
C PRO A 204 -29.49 4.25 -12.60
N GLY A 205 -29.37 4.10 -11.29
CA GLY A 205 -29.02 2.85 -10.60
C GLY A 205 -27.52 2.65 -10.34
N TYR A 206 -26.67 3.64 -10.61
CA TYR A 206 -25.24 3.58 -10.36
C TYR A 206 -24.89 3.59 -8.86
N LEU A 207 -25.63 4.37 -8.07
CA LEU A 207 -25.50 4.46 -6.63
C LEU A 207 -26.34 3.38 -5.93
N LEU A 208 -25.68 2.57 -5.09
CA LEU A 208 -26.37 1.64 -4.18
C LEU A 208 -27.25 2.35 -3.13
N GLN A 209 -26.92 3.61 -2.82
CA GLN A 209 -27.66 4.48 -1.92
C GLN A 209 -27.45 5.93 -2.36
N ARG A 210 -28.53 6.72 -2.35
CA ARG A 210 -28.48 8.16 -2.62
C ARG A 210 -27.49 8.87 -1.69
N ARG A 211 -26.69 9.80 -2.22
CA ARG A 211 -25.66 10.53 -1.48
C ARG A 211 -26.17 11.94 -1.11
N ASP A 212 -27.31 11.98 -0.44
CA ASP A 212 -27.93 13.24 -0.03
C ASP A 212 -27.33 13.82 1.27
N ALA A 213 -27.92 14.92 1.76
CA ALA A 213 -27.49 15.58 2.99
C ALA A 213 -27.47 14.62 4.21
N ALA A 214 -28.34 13.62 4.25
CA ALA A 214 -28.36 12.63 5.34
C ALA A 214 -27.16 11.68 5.23
N TRP A 215 -26.78 11.25 4.03
CA TRP A 215 -25.57 10.48 3.79
C TRP A 215 -24.31 11.25 4.20
N ILE A 216 -24.22 12.54 3.83
CA ILE A 216 -23.11 13.42 4.20
C ILE A 216 -23.03 13.55 5.73
N ALA A 217 -24.14 13.88 6.40
CA ALA A 217 -24.20 14.03 7.85
C ALA A 217 -23.78 12.74 8.58
N ALA A 218 -24.26 11.57 8.13
CA ALA A 218 -23.89 10.28 8.71
C ALA A 218 -22.40 9.96 8.56
N ARG A 219 -21.79 10.31 7.42
CA ARG A 219 -20.35 10.12 7.16
C ARG A 219 -19.49 11.09 7.97
N GLU A 220 -19.93 12.33 8.13
CA GLU A 220 -19.27 13.31 8.99
C GLU A 220 -19.37 12.91 10.46
N GLU A 221 -20.52 12.40 10.91
CA GLU A 221 -20.72 11.88 12.27
C GLU A 221 -19.85 10.65 12.55
N MET A 222 -19.77 9.69 11.62
CA MET A 222 -18.81 8.58 11.69
C MET A 222 -17.36 9.07 11.77
N GLY A 223 -17.04 10.12 11.01
CA GLY A 223 -15.74 10.79 11.04
C GLY A 223 -15.44 11.51 12.36
N ARG A 224 -16.46 11.94 13.10
CA ARG A 224 -16.34 12.51 14.45
C ARG A 224 -16.22 11.43 15.52
N ARG A 225 -17.00 10.35 15.44
CA ARG A 225 -17.00 9.22 16.40
C ARG A 225 -15.75 8.34 16.35
N ARG A 226 -15.03 8.33 15.23
CA ARG A 226 -13.78 7.56 15.05
C ARG A 226 -12.52 8.28 15.53
N ARG A 227 -12.66 9.56 15.91
CA ARG A 227 -11.63 10.36 16.60
C ARG A 227 -11.61 9.97 18.08
#